data_AF-N4X8M3-F1
#
_entry.id   AF-N4X8M3-F1
#
_cell.length_a   1.000
_cell.length_b   1.000
_cell.length_c   1.000
_cell.angle_alpha   90.00
_cell.angle_beta   90.00
_cell.angle_gamma   90.00
#
_symmetry.space_group_name_H-M   'P 1'
#
loop_
_entity.id
_entity.type
_entity.pdbx_description
1 polymer ?
#
loop_
_entity_poly.entity_id
_entity_poly.type
_entity_poly.pdbx_seq_one_letter_code
_entity_poly.pdbx_strand_id
1 'polypeptide(L)'
;MYMKTLSVLALVGAAQAHMSLYYPPPLGGAPSINPQSTEIDPEFNFPLGCCGPDGGDSKPSPGPCRGHLDKFDTEKASVTWQSGQDAYFQLTSFDYDKAAPGGTHYGGSCQVGFSTDKGKSWKLAASYHGACPHATEDGSPEAQTFDFKVPTNMPEGDALFVWIWLNREHESFESCSKVHIGGGGSGNSTEPSKPSQSASQPEEPAYSATSPKETPQPETPQPETTQPPSYEKEPAGDNSNNNNGNVVTPNTRRYQVDGSRCDCTRDALTLAARCFCDSPEKSIERKALRLHRRTFYKRTDACDWNSAPAMETSYYTIDAHCAAGAKDRMPESDKFELGWDVSCGVVEGESEYEIKTMTCDMYG
;
A
#
# COMPACT_ATOMS: atom_id res chain seq x y z
N MET A 1 -14.38 -11.56 56.89
CA MET A 1 -14.97 -11.86 55.58
C MET A 1 -13.92 -11.53 54.53
N TYR A 2 -13.38 -12.54 53.85
CA TYR A 2 -12.34 -12.36 52.82
C TYR A 2 -12.98 -11.83 51.53
N MET A 3 -12.59 -10.64 51.08
CA MET A 3 -12.90 -10.15 49.73
C MET A 3 -12.05 -10.93 48.73
N LYS A 4 -12.69 -11.75 47.90
CA LYS A 4 -12.08 -12.31 46.69
C LYS A 4 -12.12 -11.26 45.60
N THR A 5 -10.98 -10.65 45.30
CA THR A 5 -10.76 -9.91 44.06
C THR A 5 -10.64 -10.91 42.91
N LEU A 6 -11.63 -10.90 42.01
CA LEU A 6 -11.56 -11.56 40.71
C LEU A 6 -10.76 -10.65 39.77
N SER A 7 -9.50 -10.98 39.49
CA SER A 7 -8.76 -10.40 38.37
C SER A 7 -9.31 -10.99 37.07
N VAL A 8 -9.97 -10.17 36.27
CA VAL A 8 -10.24 -10.48 34.86
C VAL A 8 -8.92 -10.27 34.11
N LEU A 9 -8.21 -11.36 33.78
CA LEU A 9 -7.19 -11.30 32.73
C LEU A 9 -7.92 -11.04 31.41
N ALA A 10 -7.86 -9.82 30.91
CA ALA A 10 -8.10 -9.57 29.50
C ALA A 10 -6.94 -10.21 28.74
N LEU A 11 -7.16 -11.41 28.17
CA LEU A 11 -6.32 -11.90 27.09
C LEU A 11 -6.54 -10.96 25.91
N VAL A 12 -5.70 -9.93 25.78
CA VAL A 12 -5.48 -9.29 24.50
C VAL A 12 -4.67 -10.31 23.69
N GLY A 13 -5.37 -11.16 22.93
CA GLY A 13 -4.72 -11.97 21.92
C GLY A 13 -4.20 -11.02 20.87
N ALA A 14 -2.88 -10.94 20.70
CA ALA A 14 -2.32 -10.40 19.47
C ALA A 14 -2.84 -11.31 18.34
N ALA A 15 -3.71 -10.79 17.49
CA ALA A 15 -4.09 -11.51 16.29
C ALA A 15 -2.87 -11.44 15.36
N GLN A 16 -2.06 -12.51 15.31
CA GLN A 16 -1.12 -12.66 14.19
C GLN A 16 -1.94 -12.77 12.92
N ALA A 17 -1.64 -11.93 11.95
CA ALA A 17 -2.20 -12.06 10.61
C ALA A 17 -1.05 -12.11 9.59
N HIS A 18 -0.87 -13.28 9.02
CA HIS A 18 0.20 -13.56 8.07
C HIS A 18 -0.37 -13.69 6.66
N MET A 19 0.21 -12.99 5.71
CA MET A 19 -0.16 -13.07 4.30
C MET A 19 1.07 -13.30 3.46
N SER A 20 0.88 -13.97 2.33
CA SER A 20 1.91 -14.15 1.32
C SER A 20 1.37 -13.96 -0.08
N LEU A 21 2.26 -13.74 -1.04
CA LEU A 21 1.90 -13.80 -2.45
C LEU A 21 1.45 -15.23 -2.81
N TYR A 22 0.38 -15.34 -3.59
CA TYR A 22 -0.14 -16.59 -4.14
C TYR A 22 0.09 -16.66 -5.65
N TYR A 23 -0.26 -15.57 -6.34
CA TYR A 23 -0.13 -15.44 -7.79
C TYR A 23 0.56 -14.11 -8.15
N PRO A 24 1.56 -14.11 -9.06
CA PRO A 24 2.19 -15.29 -9.65
C PRO A 24 2.85 -16.17 -8.59
N PRO A 25 2.98 -17.49 -8.80
CA PRO A 25 3.61 -18.39 -7.84
C PRO A 25 4.97 -17.87 -7.36
N PRO A 26 5.17 -17.64 -6.05
CA PRO A 26 6.37 -17.00 -5.57
C PRO A 26 7.53 -17.97 -5.38
N LEU A 27 8.74 -17.45 -5.50
CA LEU A 27 9.98 -18.15 -5.18
C LEU A 27 9.98 -18.49 -3.69
N GLY A 28 10.19 -19.76 -3.36
CA GLY A 28 10.17 -20.23 -1.95
C GLY A 28 8.77 -20.51 -1.38
N GLY A 29 7.71 -20.30 -2.17
CA GLY A 29 6.35 -20.67 -1.78
C GLY A 29 6.17 -22.19 -1.63
N ALA A 30 5.12 -22.61 -0.92
CA ALA A 30 4.84 -24.03 -0.71
C ALA A 30 4.63 -24.77 -2.05
N PRO A 31 4.96 -26.06 -2.18
CA PRO A 31 4.77 -26.82 -3.43
C PRO A 31 3.33 -26.81 -3.97
N SER A 32 2.33 -26.63 -3.10
CA SER A 32 0.92 -26.47 -3.48
C SER A 32 0.59 -25.13 -4.15
N ILE A 33 1.46 -24.12 -4.00
CA ILE A 33 1.34 -22.78 -4.58
C ILE A 33 2.34 -22.63 -5.73
N ASN A 34 3.61 -22.99 -5.52
CA ASN A 34 4.66 -23.04 -6.54
C ASN A 34 5.11 -24.49 -6.78
N PRO A 35 4.64 -25.16 -7.85
CA PRO A 35 4.99 -26.55 -8.15
C PRO A 35 6.49 -26.80 -8.42
N GLN A 36 7.28 -25.76 -8.62
CA GLN A 36 8.74 -25.86 -8.82
C GLN A 36 9.51 -25.91 -7.49
N SER A 37 8.86 -25.54 -6.38
CA SER A 37 9.51 -25.51 -5.07
C SER A 37 9.80 -26.92 -4.57
N THR A 38 11.05 -27.14 -4.18
CA THR A 38 11.55 -28.43 -3.66
C THR A 38 11.54 -28.49 -2.14
N GLU A 39 11.51 -27.34 -1.48
CA GLU A 39 11.54 -27.18 -0.03
C GLU A 39 10.50 -26.11 0.34
N ILE A 40 9.87 -26.29 1.51
CA ILE A 40 8.95 -25.30 2.07
C ILE A 40 9.71 -24.39 3.02
N ASP A 41 9.56 -23.09 2.84
CA ASP A 41 9.94 -22.10 3.84
C ASP A 41 8.81 -22.01 4.88
N PRO A 42 9.00 -22.50 6.12
CA PRO A 42 7.95 -22.48 7.13
C PRO A 42 7.62 -21.06 7.61
N GLU A 43 8.53 -20.11 7.39
CA GLU A 43 8.37 -18.71 7.77
C GLU A 43 7.91 -17.85 6.59
N PHE A 44 7.48 -18.45 5.47
CA PHE A 44 7.24 -17.72 4.22
C PHE A 44 6.20 -16.59 4.33
N ASN A 45 5.16 -16.81 5.14
CA ASN A 45 4.11 -15.83 5.39
C ASN A 45 4.37 -14.96 6.63
N PHE A 46 5.50 -15.13 7.35
CA PHE A 46 5.82 -14.33 8.54
C PHE A 46 6.34 -12.95 8.12
N PRO A 47 6.21 -11.92 8.96
CA PRO A 47 6.86 -10.66 8.67
C PRO A 47 8.39 -10.78 8.64
N LEU A 48 9.03 -10.01 7.77
CA LEU A 48 10.47 -9.88 7.68
C LEU A 48 11.03 -9.40 9.01
N GLY A 49 12.17 -9.97 9.39
CA GLY A 49 12.79 -9.65 10.67
C GLY A 49 11.90 -9.92 11.88
N CYS A 50 10.82 -10.69 11.71
CA CYS A 50 9.89 -11.02 12.77
C CYS A 50 9.71 -12.53 12.95
N CYS A 51 8.97 -12.85 14.01
CA CYS A 51 9.35 -13.80 15.04
C CYS A 51 8.15 -14.63 15.48
N GLY A 52 8.42 -15.72 16.22
CA GLY A 52 7.47 -16.80 16.54
C GLY A 52 6.13 -16.38 17.17
N PRO A 53 5.29 -17.35 17.58
CA PRO A 53 3.91 -17.12 18.00
C PRO A 53 3.71 -16.10 19.14
N ASP A 54 4.75 -15.80 19.92
CA ASP A 54 4.75 -14.82 21.00
C ASP A 54 5.23 -13.42 20.59
N GLY A 55 5.55 -13.21 19.31
CA GLY A 55 6.01 -11.93 18.77
C GLY A 55 7.42 -11.52 19.22
N GLY A 56 8.29 -12.50 19.56
CA GLY A 56 9.63 -12.28 20.13
C GLY A 56 10.58 -11.32 19.38
N ASP A 57 11.81 -11.16 19.88
CA ASP A 57 12.78 -10.11 19.46
C ASP A 57 12.96 -9.98 17.95
N SER A 58 12.81 -8.77 17.40
CA SER A 58 13.06 -8.48 15.98
C SER A 58 14.49 -8.86 15.53
N LYS A 59 14.58 -9.42 14.34
CA LYS A 59 15.79 -9.95 13.69
C LYS A 59 16.14 -9.16 12.42
N PRO A 60 17.35 -9.32 11.87
CA PRO A 60 17.66 -8.81 10.53
C PRO A 60 16.76 -9.43 9.46
N SER A 61 16.58 -8.71 8.35
CA SER A 61 15.90 -9.25 7.17
C SER A 61 16.64 -10.49 6.62
N PRO A 62 15.94 -11.53 6.16
CA PRO A 62 16.55 -12.63 5.38
C PRO A 62 17.07 -12.18 4.00
N GLY A 63 16.87 -10.91 3.63
CA GLY A 63 17.27 -10.32 2.35
C GLY A 63 16.10 -10.19 1.37
N PRO A 64 16.35 -9.62 0.17
CA PRO A 64 15.31 -9.41 -0.83
C PRO A 64 14.63 -10.73 -1.20
N CYS A 65 13.35 -10.69 -1.52
CA CYS A 65 12.52 -11.85 -1.81
C CYS A 65 12.54 -12.90 -0.69
N ARG A 66 12.67 -12.47 0.58
CA ARG A 66 12.93 -13.31 1.76
C ARG A 66 14.18 -14.18 1.68
N GLY A 67 15.17 -13.79 0.88
CA GLY A 67 16.39 -14.57 0.66
C GLY A 67 16.29 -15.59 -0.49
N HIS A 68 15.16 -15.67 -1.19
CA HIS A 68 14.91 -16.63 -2.28
C HIS A 68 15.40 -16.16 -3.67
N LEU A 69 16.33 -15.21 -3.73
CA LEU A 69 16.89 -14.72 -5.01
C LEU A 69 17.70 -15.78 -5.76
N ASP A 70 18.28 -16.75 -5.05
CA ASP A 70 19.01 -17.88 -5.64
C ASP A 70 18.14 -18.72 -6.57
N LYS A 71 16.82 -18.76 -6.32
CA LYS A 71 15.84 -19.47 -7.15
C LYS A 71 15.59 -18.81 -8.51
N PHE A 72 16.00 -17.56 -8.71
CA PHE A 72 15.80 -16.88 -9.99
C PHE A 72 16.47 -17.62 -11.17
N ASP A 73 17.64 -18.23 -10.94
CA ASP A 73 18.39 -18.92 -11.99
C ASP A 73 17.98 -20.39 -12.17
N THR A 74 17.23 -20.96 -11.23
CA THR A 74 16.85 -22.38 -11.22
C THR A 74 15.38 -22.61 -11.54
N GLU A 75 14.50 -21.68 -11.15
CA GLU A 75 13.07 -21.72 -11.47
C GLU A 75 12.79 -21.06 -12.82
N LYS A 76 11.76 -21.55 -13.50
CA LYS A 76 11.23 -20.95 -14.72
C LYS A 76 10.18 -19.91 -14.36
N ALA A 77 10.05 -18.89 -15.22
CA ALA A 77 8.95 -17.95 -15.11
C ALA A 77 7.61 -18.68 -15.15
N SER A 78 6.76 -18.41 -14.17
CA SER A 78 5.45 -19.06 -14.02
C SER A 78 4.36 -18.42 -14.88
N VAL A 79 4.58 -17.17 -15.30
CA VAL A 79 3.68 -16.39 -16.15
C VAL A 79 4.47 -15.54 -17.14
N THR A 80 3.88 -15.33 -18.31
CA THR A 80 4.34 -14.32 -19.28
C THR A 80 3.39 -13.15 -19.27
N TRP A 81 3.94 -11.95 -19.09
CA TRP A 81 3.22 -10.69 -19.18
C TRP A 81 3.77 -9.81 -20.30
N GLN A 82 2.92 -9.07 -20.99
CA GLN A 82 3.33 -8.07 -21.97
C GLN A 82 3.55 -6.71 -21.32
N SER A 83 4.54 -5.98 -21.82
CA SER A 83 4.77 -4.58 -21.45
C SER A 83 3.50 -3.75 -21.65
N GLY A 84 3.05 -3.03 -20.61
CA GLY A 84 1.85 -2.20 -20.67
C GLY A 84 0.51 -2.92 -20.62
N GLN A 85 0.47 -4.24 -20.38
CA GLN A 85 -0.80 -4.97 -20.25
C GLN A 85 -1.43 -4.79 -18.87
N ASP A 86 -2.74 -5.00 -18.80
CA ASP A 86 -3.44 -5.18 -17.53
C ASP A 86 -3.11 -6.58 -16.97
N ALA A 87 -2.84 -6.65 -15.67
CA ALA A 87 -2.42 -7.84 -14.95
C ALA A 87 -3.01 -7.82 -13.54
N TYR A 88 -2.83 -8.91 -12.81
CA TYR A 88 -3.24 -9.00 -11.42
C TYR A 88 -2.23 -9.80 -10.62
N PHE A 89 -2.26 -9.62 -9.31
CA PHE A 89 -1.65 -10.52 -8.34
C PHE A 89 -2.69 -10.97 -7.32
N GLN A 90 -2.42 -12.08 -6.67
CA GLN A 90 -3.28 -12.58 -5.59
C GLN A 90 -2.46 -12.84 -4.36
N LEU A 91 -3.03 -12.54 -3.19
CA LEU A 91 -2.46 -12.86 -1.90
C LEU A 91 -3.18 -14.07 -1.30
N THR A 92 -2.61 -14.67 -0.26
CA THR A 92 -3.27 -15.73 0.48
C THR A 92 -2.88 -15.70 1.95
N SER A 93 -3.83 -16.07 2.81
CA SER A 93 -3.61 -16.41 4.21
C SER A 93 -3.17 -17.87 4.39
N PHE A 94 -2.52 -18.45 3.38
CA PHE A 94 -2.05 -19.84 3.45
C PHE A 94 -1.19 -20.05 4.69
N ASP A 95 -1.45 -21.15 5.37
CA ASP A 95 -0.83 -21.49 6.64
C ASP A 95 0.46 -22.29 6.41
N TYR A 96 1.60 -21.60 6.42
CA TYR A 96 2.93 -22.23 6.29
C TYR A 96 3.39 -22.88 7.59
N ASP A 97 2.96 -22.35 8.73
CA ASP A 97 3.19 -22.89 10.07
C ASP A 97 1.88 -22.86 10.87
N LYS A 98 1.38 -24.04 11.23
CA LYS A 98 0.14 -24.23 12.00
C LYS A 98 0.07 -23.44 13.31
N ALA A 99 1.20 -23.03 13.87
CA ALA A 99 1.25 -22.20 15.07
C ALA A 99 0.99 -20.71 14.79
N ALA A 100 0.98 -20.29 13.52
CA ALA A 100 0.90 -18.92 13.06
C ALA A 100 -0.03 -18.81 11.84
N PRO A 101 -1.35 -19.01 12.03
CA PRO A 101 -2.31 -19.00 10.95
C PRO A 101 -2.32 -17.67 10.20
N GLY A 102 -2.56 -17.72 8.90
CA GLY A 102 -2.65 -16.51 8.09
C GLY A 102 -3.88 -15.67 8.40
N GLY A 103 -3.82 -14.39 8.03
CA GLY A 103 -4.92 -13.44 8.17
C GLY A 103 -4.59 -12.08 7.57
N THR A 104 -5.60 -11.30 7.25
CA THR A 104 -5.47 -10.05 6.46
C THR A 104 -5.03 -8.83 7.28
N HIS A 105 -5.00 -8.91 8.61
CA HIS A 105 -4.72 -7.80 9.54
C HIS A 105 -5.65 -6.59 9.34
N TYR A 106 -6.82 -6.80 8.75
CA TYR A 106 -7.73 -5.72 8.31
C TYR A 106 -7.04 -4.69 7.40
N GLY A 107 -6.02 -5.12 6.65
CA GLY A 107 -5.32 -4.31 5.67
C GLY A 107 -3.93 -3.86 6.09
N GLY A 108 -3.66 -2.58 5.91
CA GLY A 108 -2.34 -2.01 5.69
C GLY A 108 -2.20 -1.53 4.25
N SER A 109 -0.96 -1.38 3.81
CA SER A 109 -0.67 -0.83 2.49
C SER A 109 0.36 -1.66 1.75
N CYS A 110 0.22 -1.77 0.43
CA CYS A 110 1.12 -2.55 -0.40
C CYS A 110 1.79 -1.72 -1.49
N GLN A 111 2.93 -2.19 -1.97
CA GLN A 111 3.45 -1.82 -3.27
C GLN A 111 3.82 -3.08 -4.05
N VAL A 112 3.77 -2.96 -5.36
CA VAL A 112 4.30 -3.97 -6.28
C VAL A 112 5.21 -3.33 -7.30
N GLY A 113 6.22 -4.08 -7.72
CA GLY A 113 7.23 -3.58 -8.64
C GLY A 113 7.99 -4.69 -9.32
N PHE A 114 9.00 -4.29 -10.09
CA PHE A 114 9.84 -5.23 -10.83
C PHE A 114 11.32 -4.91 -10.69
N SER A 115 12.12 -5.98 -10.80
CA SER A 115 13.57 -5.90 -10.99
C SER A 115 13.96 -6.70 -12.24
N THR A 116 14.75 -6.06 -13.11
CA THR A 116 15.35 -6.68 -14.29
C THR A 116 16.84 -6.97 -14.10
N ASP A 117 17.36 -6.78 -12.89
CA ASP A 117 18.78 -6.93 -12.54
C ASP A 117 19.00 -7.90 -11.37
N LYS A 118 18.06 -8.84 -11.21
CA LYS A 118 18.06 -9.90 -10.18
C LYS A 118 18.04 -9.37 -8.75
N GLY A 119 17.20 -8.37 -8.49
CA GLY A 119 16.91 -7.85 -7.16
C GLY A 119 17.90 -6.78 -6.67
N LYS A 120 18.76 -6.24 -7.55
CA LYS A 120 19.70 -5.16 -7.17
C LYS A 120 19.02 -3.80 -7.14
N SER A 121 18.05 -3.58 -8.03
CA SER A 121 17.21 -2.39 -8.03
C SER A 121 15.77 -2.74 -8.38
N TRP A 122 14.84 -1.95 -7.84
CA TRP A 122 13.41 -2.14 -7.99
C TRP A 122 12.75 -0.87 -8.54
N LYS A 123 11.80 -1.06 -9.45
CA LYS A 123 10.97 0.03 -9.98
C LYS A 123 9.51 -0.25 -9.69
N LEU A 124 8.81 0.78 -9.28
CA LEU A 124 7.39 0.71 -8.93
C LEU A 124 6.53 0.38 -10.15
N ALA A 125 5.56 -0.51 -9.96
CA ALA A 125 4.47 -0.74 -10.89
C ALA A 125 3.15 -0.19 -10.35
N ALA A 126 2.83 -0.48 -9.08
CA ALA A 126 1.66 0.07 -8.42
C ALA A 126 1.84 0.22 -6.90
N SER A 127 1.10 1.15 -6.31
CA SER A 127 1.00 1.37 -4.86
C SER A 127 -0.46 1.39 -4.43
N TYR A 128 -0.81 0.53 -3.47
CA TYR A 128 -2.14 0.37 -2.90
C TYR A 128 -2.17 1.11 -1.58
N HIS A 129 -2.87 2.25 -1.58
CA HIS A 129 -2.94 3.15 -0.44
C HIS A 129 -4.06 2.70 0.48
N GLY A 130 -3.70 1.88 1.45
CA GLY A 130 -4.64 1.25 2.36
C GLY A 130 -5.40 0.07 1.77
N ALA A 131 -6.12 -0.65 2.64
CA ALA A 131 -6.89 -1.85 2.30
C ALA A 131 -6.14 -2.85 1.39
N CYS A 132 -4.83 -3.01 1.62
CA CYS A 132 -4.05 -4.08 1.01
C CYS A 132 -3.23 -4.81 2.09
N PRO A 133 -3.53 -6.10 2.38
CA PRO A 133 -4.62 -6.93 1.85
C PRO A 133 -6.02 -6.32 2.01
N HIS A 134 -7.03 -6.79 1.27
CA HIS A 134 -8.39 -6.29 1.42
C HIS A 134 -8.83 -6.55 2.86
N ALA A 135 -9.49 -5.56 3.47
CA ALA A 135 -9.88 -5.57 4.88
C ALA A 135 -11.08 -6.51 5.13
N THR A 136 -10.92 -7.79 4.81
CA THR A 136 -11.91 -8.86 4.93
C THR A 136 -11.35 -10.00 5.78
N GLU A 137 -12.21 -10.78 6.43
CA GLU A 137 -11.77 -12.00 7.12
C GLU A 137 -11.33 -13.10 6.13
N ASP A 138 -11.86 -13.06 4.90
CA ASP A 138 -11.49 -14.02 3.86
C ASP A 138 -10.11 -13.68 3.26
N GLY A 139 -9.15 -14.53 3.59
CA GLY A 139 -7.78 -14.47 3.06
C GLY A 139 -7.54 -15.39 1.86
N SER A 140 -8.59 -15.92 1.21
CA SER A 140 -8.41 -16.74 0.01
C SER A 140 -7.89 -15.91 -1.19
N PRO A 141 -7.20 -16.55 -2.16
CA PRO A 141 -6.77 -15.87 -3.38
C PRO A 141 -7.89 -15.16 -4.14
N GLU A 142 -9.09 -15.74 -4.16
CA GLU A 142 -10.26 -15.17 -4.83
C GLU A 142 -10.75 -13.88 -4.16
N ALA A 143 -10.72 -13.83 -2.82
CA ALA A 143 -11.04 -12.63 -2.05
C ALA A 143 -9.91 -11.59 -2.09
N GLN A 144 -8.66 -12.03 -2.28
CA GLN A 144 -7.45 -11.21 -2.19
C GLN A 144 -6.78 -11.01 -3.56
N THR A 145 -7.57 -10.59 -4.56
CA THR A 145 -7.09 -10.26 -5.91
C THR A 145 -6.92 -8.75 -6.10
N PHE A 146 -5.81 -8.35 -6.71
CA PHE A 146 -5.43 -6.96 -6.92
C PHE A 146 -4.98 -6.72 -8.37
N ASP A 147 -5.66 -5.80 -9.05
CA ASP A 147 -5.38 -5.44 -10.42
C ASP A 147 -4.31 -4.34 -10.51
N PHE A 148 -3.38 -4.49 -11.45
CA PHE A 148 -2.40 -3.46 -11.78
C PHE A 148 -2.08 -3.48 -13.27
N LYS A 149 -1.28 -2.51 -13.70
CA LYS A 149 -0.77 -2.47 -15.07
C LYS A 149 0.72 -2.70 -15.08
N VAL A 150 1.18 -3.65 -15.89
CA VAL A 150 2.61 -3.91 -16.09
C VAL A 150 3.23 -2.63 -16.68
N PRO A 151 4.39 -2.16 -16.19
CA PRO A 151 5.00 -0.94 -16.69
C PRO A 151 5.16 -0.94 -18.21
N THR A 152 4.85 0.18 -18.85
CA THR A 152 5.07 0.33 -20.29
C THR A 152 6.56 0.43 -20.58
N ASN A 153 6.99 0.01 -21.77
CA ASN A 153 8.39 0.05 -22.20
C ASN A 153 9.35 -0.76 -21.30
N MET A 154 8.83 -1.73 -20.53
CA MET A 154 9.65 -2.68 -19.79
C MET A 154 10.44 -3.56 -20.77
N PRO A 155 11.73 -3.83 -20.52
CA PRO A 155 12.55 -4.67 -21.40
C PRO A 155 12.03 -6.10 -21.43
N GLU A 156 12.15 -6.74 -22.59
CA GLU A 156 11.84 -8.16 -22.77
C GLU A 156 12.82 -9.05 -22.00
N GLY A 157 12.32 -10.15 -21.44
CA GLY A 157 13.11 -11.13 -20.70
C GLY A 157 12.55 -11.46 -19.32
N ASP A 158 13.27 -12.31 -18.59
CA ASP A 158 12.89 -12.68 -17.23
C ASP A 158 13.11 -11.52 -16.26
N ALA A 159 12.13 -11.28 -15.40
CA ALA A 159 12.15 -10.27 -14.36
C ALA A 159 11.64 -10.86 -13.04
N LEU A 160 12.03 -10.24 -11.93
CA LEU A 160 11.38 -10.46 -10.64
C LEU A 160 10.20 -9.51 -10.53
N PHE A 161 9.04 -10.03 -10.19
CA PHE A 161 7.92 -9.27 -9.62
C PHE A 161 8.04 -9.33 -8.11
N VAL A 162 7.91 -8.20 -7.42
CA VAL A 162 7.92 -8.11 -5.95
C VAL A 162 6.59 -7.57 -5.46
N TRP A 163 6.09 -8.15 -4.38
CA TRP A 163 5.04 -7.60 -3.55
C TRP A 163 5.60 -7.29 -2.18
N ILE A 164 5.30 -6.09 -1.68
CA ILE A 164 5.51 -5.73 -0.28
C ILE A 164 4.18 -5.38 0.36
N TRP A 165 4.06 -5.66 1.66
CA TRP A 165 2.97 -5.22 2.51
C TRP A 165 3.52 -4.66 3.81
N LEU A 166 3.06 -3.47 4.18
CA LEU A 166 3.35 -2.79 5.43
C LEU A 166 2.04 -2.71 6.22
N ASN A 167 1.95 -3.47 7.32
CA ASN A 167 0.77 -3.43 8.19
C ASN A 167 0.90 -2.31 9.23
N ARG A 168 -0.16 -2.15 10.04
CA ARG A 168 -0.24 -1.07 11.05
C ARG A 168 0.55 -1.38 12.32
N GLU A 169 0.93 -2.63 12.52
CA GLU A 169 1.79 -3.15 13.58
C GLU A 169 3.29 -2.97 13.28
N HIS A 170 3.61 -2.21 12.22
CA HIS A 170 4.97 -1.93 11.75
C HIS A 170 5.74 -3.18 11.37
N GLU A 171 5.03 -4.15 10.80
CA GLU A 171 5.59 -5.36 10.24
C GLU A 171 5.62 -5.25 8.71
N SER A 172 6.72 -5.71 8.12
CA SER A 172 6.92 -5.70 6.68
C SER A 172 6.88 -7.12 6.16
N PHE A 173 6.18 -7.35 5.05
CA PHE A 173 6.16 -8.61 4.34
C PHE A 173 6.68 -8.36 2.94
N GLU A 174 7.44 -9.29 2.42
CA GLU A 174 7.96 -9.26 1.05
C GLU A 174 7.94 -10.68 0.50
N SER A 175 7.55 -10.84 -0.76
CA SER A 175 7.87 -12.04 -1.53
C SER A 175 7.94 -11.70 -3.01
N CYS A 176 8.64 -12.53 -3.77
CA CYS A 176 8.86 -12.31 -5.19
C CYS A 176 8.49 -13.52 -6.03
N SER A 177 8.16 -13.27 -7.28
CA SER A 177 7.91 -14.30 -8.29
C SER A 177 8.77 -14.03 -9.53
N LYS A 178 9.23 -15.10 -10.17
CA LYS A 178 9.85 -14.98 -11.49
C LYS A 178 8.77 -14.92 -12.56
N VAL A 179 8.80 -13.86 -13.36
CA VAL A 179 7.89 -13.64 -14.48
C VAL A 179 8.69 -13.43 -15.76
N HIS A 180 8.07 -13.66 -16.90
CA HIS A 180 8.66 -13.37 -18.21
C HIS A 180 7.94 -12.17 -18.84
N ILE A 181 8.72 -11.22 -19.33
CA ILE A 181 8.20 -10.01 -19.99
C ILE A 181 8.36 -10.18 -21.48
N GLY A 182 7.25 -10.22 -22.21
CA GLY A 182 7.23 -10.34 -23.66
C GLY A 182 7.50 -9.01 -24.38
N GLY A 183 7.95 -9.11 -25.63
CA GLY A 183 8.19 -7.96 -26.50
C GLY A 183 6.89 -7.25 -26.91
N GLY A 184 6.87 -5.92 -26.76
CA GLY A 184 5.73 -5.07 -27.08
C GLY A 184 5.47 -4.95 -28.59
N GLY A 185 4.74 -5.92 -29.15
CA GLY A 185 4.08 -5.82 -30.44
C GLY A 185 2.57 -5.82 -30.24
N SER A 186 1.86 -4.90 -30.89
CA SER A 186 0.39 -4.97 -31.06
C SER A 186 0.05 -6.29 -31.77
N GLY A 187 -0.13 -7.37 -31.03
CA GLY A 187 -0.36 -8.69 -31.59
C GLY A 187 -0.91 -9.65 -30.54
N ASN A 188 -2.23 -9.85 -30.61
CA ASN A 188 -3.03 -10.84 -29.87
C ASN A 188 -2.67 -11.02 -28.39
N SER A 189 -3.37 -10.25 -27.56
CA SER A 189 -3.64 -10.61 -26.16
C SER A 189 -4.02 -12.08 -26.07
N THR A 190 -3.13 -12.92 -25.57
CA THR A 190 -3.58 -14.08 -24.81
C THR A 190 -4.21 -13.47 -23.57
N GLU A 191 -5.53 -13.37 -23.59
CA GLU A 191 -6.35 -13.04 -22.43
C GLU A 191 -5.78 -13.82 -21.24
N PRO A 192 -5.40 -13.16 -20.13
CA PRO A 192 -5.23 -13.89 -18.87
C PRO A 192 -6.49 -14.71 -18.68
N SER A 193 -6.37 -15.99 -18.36
CA SER A 193 -7.52 -16.79 -17.92
C SER A 193 -8.17 -16.03 -16.78
N LYS A 194 -9.30 -15.39 -17.09
CA LYS A 194 -10.10 -14.55 -16.20
C LYS A 194 -10.24 -15.30 -14.86
N PRO A 195 -9.84 -14.72 -13.72
CA PRO A 195 -10.28 -15.23 -12.43
C PRO A 195 -11.82 -15.34 -12.46
N SER A 196 -12.36 -16.43 -11.93
CA SER A 196 -13.80 -16.56 -11.75
C SER A 196 -14.35 -15.30 -11.10
N GLN A 197 -15.49 -14.82 -11.59
CA GLN A 197 -16.13 -13.57 -11.18
C GLN A 197 -15.93 -13.31 -9.68
N SER A 198 -15.35 -12.15 -9.38
CA SER A 198 -15.35 -11.53 -8.07
C SER A 198 -16.68 -11.81 -7.35
N ALA A 199 -16.59 -12.13 -6.06
CA ALA A 199 -17.74 -12.16 -5.17
C ALA A 199 -18.40 -10.79 -5.19
N SER A 200 -19.46 -10.68 -6.00
CA SER A 200 -20.58 -9.75 -5.92
C SER A 200 -20.26 -8.38 -5.31
N GLN A 201 -20.10 -7.38 -6.18
CA GLN A 201 -20.67 -6.07 -5.91
C GLN A 201 -22.08 -6.27 -5.33
N PRO A 202 -22.42 -5.79 -4.12
CA PRO A 202 -23.79 -5.82 -3.64
C PRO A 202 -24.65 -5.07 -4.66
N GLU A 203 -25.63 -5.77 -5.22
CA GLU A 203 -26.67 -5.16 -6.04
C GLU A 203 -27.36 -4.09 -5.18
N GLU A 204 -27.38 -2.84 -5.67
CA GLU A 204 -28.17 -1.77 -5.02
C GLU A 204 -29.61 -2.28 -4.85
N PRO A 205 -30.16 -2.28 -3.62
CA PRO A 205 -31.51 -2.79 -3.44
C PRO A 205 -32.49 -1.93 -4.22
N ALA A 206 -33.13 -2.56 -5.22
CA ALA A 206 -34.24 -1.98 -5.94
C ALA A 206 -35.34 -1.58 -4.94
N TYR A 207 -35.56 -0.27 -4.79
CA TYR A 207 -36.65 0.28 -4.00
C TYR A 207 -37.99 -0.21 -4.57
N SER A 208 -38.57 -1.24 -3.94
CA SER A 208 -39.95 -1.62 -4.21
C SER A 208 -40.86 -0.70 -3.41
N ALA A 209 -41.40 0.32 -4.06
CA ALA A 209 -42.46 1.16 -3.50
C ALA A 209 -43.74 0.32 -3.29
N THR A 210 -43.86 -0.28 -2.11
CA THR A 210 -45.14 -0.81 -1.63
C THR A 210 -45.74 0.22 -0.67
N SER A 211 -46.87 0.80 -1.12
CA SER A 211 -47.66 1.78 -0.37
C SER A 211 -48.08 1.25 1.00
N PRO A 212 -47.87 2.00 2.09
CA PRO A 212 -48.57 1.76 3.34
C PRO A 212 -50.02 2.22 3.25
N LYS A 213 -50.90 1.35 3.73
CA LYS A 213 -52.35 1.48 3.86
C LYS A 213 -52.73 2.64 4.78
N GLU A 214 -53.66 3.49 4.32
CA GLU A 214 -54.29 4.58 5.08
C GLU A 214 -54.89 4.12 6.42
N THR A 215 -54.73 4.93 7.47
CA THR A 215 -55.71 5.12 8.55
C THR A 215 -55.37 6.44 9.31
N PRO A 216 -56.32 7.09 10.01
CA PRO A 216 -56.72 8.46 9.69
C PRO A 216 -56.11 9.52 10.62
N GLN A 217 -55.95 10.71 10.04
CA GLN A 217 -55.49 11.96 10.64
C GLN A 217 -56.54 12.61 11.55
N PRO A 218 -56.14 13.29 12.64
CA PRO A 218 -56.83 14.47 13.16
C PRO A 218 -56.07 15.76 12.84
N GLU A 219 -56.84 16.80 12.52
CA GLU A 219 -56.48 18.08 11.91
C GLU A 219 -55.76 19.10 12.83
N THR A 220 -54.68 19.71 12.31
CA THR A 220 -54.16 21.13 12.39
C THR A 220 -54.07 21.90 13.74
N PRO A 221 -53.25 23.00 13.90
CA PRO A 221 -52.76 23.92 12.86
C PRO A 221 -51.26 24.35 12.88
N GLN A 222 -50.83 24.85 11.72
CA GLN A 222 -49.56 25.50 11.38
C GLN A 222 -49.50 26.94 11.96
N PRO A 223 -48.30 27.48 12.26
CA PRO A 223 -47.64 28.49 11.40
C PRO A 223 -46.09 28.32 11.45
N GLU A 224 -45.19 28.99 10.75
CA GLU A 224 -45.10 29.99 9.69
C GLU A 224 -43.63 29.89 9.18
N THR A 225 -43.40 30.25 7.93
CA THR A 225 -42.09 30.32 7.26
C THR A 225 -41.24 31.49 7.72
N THR A 226 -39.96 31.23 8.03
CA THR A 226 -38.90 32.26 8.02
C THR A 226 -37.55 31.70 7.53
N GLN A 227 -36.91 32.45 6.64
CA GLN A 227 -35.59 32.25 6.00
C GLN A 227 -34.43 31.96 6.97
N PRO A 228 -33.33 31.32 6.50
CA PRO A 228 -32.10 31.21 7.28
C PRO A 228 -31.31 32.54 7.28
N PRO A 229 -30.69 32.94 8.40
CA PRO A 229 -29.82 34.10 8.42
C PRO A 229 -28.42 33.76 7.88
N SER A 230 -27.96 34.63 6.97
CA SER A 230 -26.55 34.93 6.69
C SER A 230 -25.85 35.46 7.93
N TYR A 231 -24.57 35.14 8.14
CA TYR A 231 -23.50 35.89 8.84
C TYR A 231 -22.30 34.90 8.95
N GLU A 232 -21.02 35.24 8.82
CA GLU A 232 -20.31 36.46 8.47
C GLU A 232 -18.86 36.04 8.18
N LYS A 233 -18.18 36.84 7.36
CA LYS A 233 -16.76 36.74 7.01
C LYS A 233 -15.96 37.41 8.14
N GLU A 234 -14.71 36.99 8.37
CA GLU A 234 -13.51 37.80 8.69
C GLU A 234 -12.44 36.95 9.43
N PRO A 235 -11.14 37.32 9.44
CA PRO A 235 -10.40 38.10 8.46
C PRO A 235 -9.06 37.47 8.05
N ALA A 236 -8.44 38.09 7.04
CA ALA A 236 -7.06 37.86 6.63
C ALA A 236 -6.09 38.26 7.75
N GLY A 237 -5.17 37.36 8.08
CA GLY A 237 -4.00 37.63 8.91
C GLY A 237 -2.74 37.35 8.11
N ASP A 238 -2.18 38.40 7.52
CA ASP A 238 -0.79 38.44 7.08
C ASP A 238 0.07 38.89 8.27
N ASN A 239 1.02 38.06 8.70
CA ASN A 239 2.27 38.57 9.25
C ASN A 239 3.33 37.46 9.33
N SER A 240 4.33 37.64 8.46
CA SER A 240 5.71 37.19 8.62
C SER A 240 6.20 37.21 10.07
N ASN A 241 6.74 36.07 10.55
CA ASN A 241 8.02 36.05 11.27
C ASN A 241 8.59 34.62 11.43
N ASN A 242 9.84 34.46 11.00
CA ASN A 242 10.72 33.31 11.22
C ASN A 242 11.00 33.09 12.71
N ASN A 243 10.87 31.85 13.23
CA ASN A 243 12.00 30.96 13.54
C ASN A 243 11.58 29.73 14.37
N ASN A 244 12.17 28.59 13.98
CA ASN A 244 12.50 27.39 14.76
C ASN A 244 11.40 26.41 15.22
N GLY A 245 11.52 25.18 14.71
CA GLY A 245 10.90 23.97 15.24
C GLY A 245 10.33 23.10 14.13
N ASN A 246 10.94 21.94 13.89
CA ASN A 246 10.54 20.92 12.92
C ASN A 246 9.07 20.50 13.08
N VAL A 247 8.14 21.24 12.49
CA VAL A 247 6.80 20.78 12.20
C VAL A 247 6.78 20.45 10.72
N VAL A 248 6.89 19.18 10.39
CA VAL A 248 6.67 18.70 9.03
C VAL A 248 5.22 19.03 8.69
N THR A 249 5.02 20.01 7.80
CA THR A 249 3.67 20.30 7.30
C THR A 249 3.16 19.07 6.53
N PRO A 250 1.92 18.62 6.77
CA PRO A 250 1.31 17.52 6.02
C PRO A 250 1.36 17.79 4.51
N ASN A 251 1.57 16.76 3.69
CA ASN A 251 1.66 16.84 2.23
C ASN A 251 2.85 17.65 1.68
N THR A 252 3.98 17.72 2.42
CA THR A 252 5.24 18.28 1.93
C THR A 252 6.13 17.22 1.28
N ARG A 253 6.46 17.40 0.00
CA ARG A 253 7.46 16.65 -0.74
C ARG A 253 8.79 17.39 -0.81
N ARG A 254 9.88 16.74 -0.42
CA ARG A 254 11.24 17.31 -0.47
C ARG A 254 11.96 16.95 -1.78
N TYR A 255 12.65 17.93 -2.35
CA TYR A 255 13.48 17.80 -3.55
C TYR A 255 14.89 18.32 -3.27
N GLN A 256 15.88 17.71 -3.91
CA GLN A 256 17.21 18.29 -4.05
C GLN A 256 17.36 18.84 -5.47
N VAL A 257 17.53 20.16 -5.59
CA VAL A 257 17.59 20.86 -6.89
C VAL A 257 18.79 21.78 -6.88
N ASP A 258 19.75 21.50 -7.76
CA ASP A 258 20.96 22.32 -7.95
C ASP A 258 21.70 22.60 -6.62
N GLY A 259 21.84 21.56 -5.79
CA GLY A 259 22.51 21.63 -4.49
C GLY A 259 21.69 22.26 -3.36
N SER A 260 20.44 22.63 -3.62
CA SER A 260 19.54 23.24 -2.63
C SER A 260 18.40 22.29 -2.28
N ARG A 261 18.07 22.24 -0.99
CA ARG A 261 16.89 21.53 -0.49
C ARG A 261 15.65 22.38 -0.73
N CYS A 262 14.60 21.76 -1.25
CA CYS A 262 13.33 22.38 -1.54
C CYS A 262 12.18 21.56 -0.97
N ASP A 263 11.35 22.18 -0.14
CA ASP A 263 10.14 21.59 0.45
C ASP A 263 8.91 22.11 -0.31
N CYS A 264 8.17 21.21 -0.95
CA CYS A 264 7.06 21.52 -1.82
C CYS A 264 5.75 20.96 -1.30
N THR A 265 4.69 21.75 -1.30
CA THR A 265 3.35 21.34 -0.86
C THR A 265 2.35 21.47 -1.98
N ARG A 266 1.31 20.61 -1.93
CA ARG A 266 0.09 20.77 -2.72
C ARG A 266 -1.08 21.02 -1.78
N ASP A 267 -1.75 22.14 -1.98
CA ASP A 267 -3.00 22.45 -1.30
C ASP A 267 -4.10 21.46 -1.73
N ALA A 268 -4.76 20.85 -0.75
CA ALA A 268 -5.71 19.77 -1.01
C ALA A 268 -7.01 20.25 -1.68
N LEU A 269 -7.45 21.50 -1.44
CA LEU A 269 -8.71 22.03 -1.94
C LEU A 269 -8.56 22.73 -3.29
N THR A 270 -7.48 23.50 -3.44
CA THR A 270 -7.23 24.34 -4.62
C THR A 270 -6.30 23.68 -5.63
N LEU A 271 -5.67 22.55 -5.25
CA LEU A 271 -4.62 21.86 -6.02
C LEU A 271 -3.43 22.78 -6.33
N ALA A 272 -3.32 23.91 -5.64
CA ALA A 272 -2.26 24.86 -5.82
C ALA A 272 -0.98 24.33 -5.20
N ALA A 273 0.08 24.28 -6.01
CA ALA A 273 1.37 23.82 -5.55
C ALA A 273 2.33 24.96 -5.27
N ARG A 274 3.10 24.80 -4.20
CA ARG A 274 4.08 25.76 -3.72
C ARG A 274 5.36 25.01 -3.37
N CYS A 275 6.50 25.67 -3.54
CA CYS A 275 7.80 25.14 -3.13
C CYS A 275 8.56 26.24 -2.42
N PHE A 276 9.31 25.87 -1.40
CA PHE A 276 10.23 26.73 -0.68
C PHE A 276 11.59 26.06 -0.66
N CYS A 277 12.62 26.78 -1.10
CA CYS A 277 13.98 26.25 -1.13
C CYS A 277 14.89 27.05 -0.19
N ASP A 278 15.91 26.37 0.35
CA ASP A 278 16.91 27.02 1.21
C ASP A 278 17.78 28.04 0.44
N SER A 279 17.80 27.94 -0.90
CA SER A 279 18.50 28.90 -1.76
C SER A 279 17.65 30.15 -2.06
N PRO A 280 18.25 31.35 -2.05
CA PRO A 280 17.57 32.59 -2.42
C PRO A 280 17.25 32.69 -3.93
N GLU A 281 17.76 31.78 -4.76
CA GLU A 281 17.54 31.80 -6.20
C GLU A 281 16.13 31.31 -6.58
N LYS A 282 15.26 32.24 -7.00
CA LYS A 282 13.90 31.92 -7.49
C LYS A 282 13.86 30.95 -8.68
N SER A 283 14.95 30.83 -9.44
CA SER A 283 15.10 29.85 -10.53
C SER A 283 15.04 28.41 -10.00
N ILE A 284 15.67 28.15 -8.85
CA ILE A 284 15.71 26.84 -8.19
C ILE A 284 14.32 26.49 -7.65
N GLU A 285 13.65 27.43 -6.99
CA GLU A 285 12.26 27.26 -6.53
C GLU A 285 11.31 26.98 -7.69
N ARG A 286 11.41 27.72 -8.80
CA ARG A 286 10.61 27.45 -10.02
C ARG A 286 10.95 26.10 -10.65
N LYS A 287 12.18 25.60 -10.51
CA LYS A 287 12.59 24.28 -11.01
C LYS A 287 12.02 23.18 -10.12
N ALA A 288 12.12 23.31 -8.79
CA ALA A 288 11.44 22.45 -7.83
C ALA A 288 9.92 22.44 -8.05
N LEU A 289 9.31 23.60 -8.24
CA LEU A 289 7.88 23.72 -8.54
C LEU A 289 7.49 23.08 -9.86
N ARG A 290 8.34 23.13 -10.89
CA ARG A 290 8.10 22.40 -12.15
C ARG A 290 8.21 20.89 -11.97
N LEU A 291 9.20 20.42 -11.20
CA LEU A 291 9.34 19.00 -10.85
C LEU A 291 8.15 18.50 -10.04
N HIS A 292 7.68 19.31 -9.08
CA HIS A 292 6.50 19.03 -8.29
C HIS A 292 5.22 19.08 -9.12
N ARG A 293 5.07 20.07 -9.99
CA ARG A 293 3.92 20.13 -10.90
C ARG A 293 3.82 18.96 -11.86
N ARG A 294 4.95 18.37 -12.26
CA ARG A 294 4.97 17.15 -13.06
C ARG A 294 4.37 15.94 -12.35
N THR A 295 4.37 15.89 -11.02
CA THR A 295 3.68 14.82 -10.28
C THR A 295 2.16 14.99 -10.27
N PHE A 296 1.65 16.18 -10.64
CA PHE A 296 0.21 16.45 -10.69
C PHE A 296 -0.42 16.23 -12.07
N TYR A 297 0.38 16.14 -13.13
CA TYR A 297 -0.16 15.88 -14.46
C TYR A 297 -0.51 14.41 -14.56
N LYS A 298 -1.79 14.09 -14.28
CA LYS A 298 -2.45 12.79 -14.40
C LYS A 298 -1.61 11.65 -13.85
N ARG A 299 -1.92 11.19 -12.63
CA ARG A 299 -1.52 9.85 -12.22
C ARG A 299 -1.91 8.90 -13.36
N THR A 300 -0.92 8.33 -14.01
CA THR A 300 -1.15 7.38 -15.10
C THR A 300 -1.36 6.03 -14.48
N ASP A 301 -2.36 5.29 -14.97
CA ASP A 301 -2.68 3.97 -14.44
C ASP A 301 -1.51 2.99 -14.58
N ALA A 302 -0.66 3.20 -15.60
CA ALA A 302 0.62 2.51 -15.77
C ALA A 302 1.81 3.43 -15.51
N CYS A 303 2.85 2.91 -14.89
CA CYS A 303 4.18 3.51 -14.88
C CYS A 303 4.91 3.25 -16.21
N ASP A 304 5.67 4.22 -16.70
CA ASP A 304 6.63 4.01 -17.79
C ASP A 304 7.96 3.52 -17.21
N TRP A 305 8.46 2.38 -17.65
CA TRP A 305 9.66 1.74 -17.08
C TRP A 305 10.89 2.66 -17.03
N ASN A 306 11.08 3.53 -18.02
CA ASN A 306 12.26 4.40 -18.09
C ASN A 306 12.20 5.55 -17.08
N SER A 307 11.00 5.90 -16.63
CA SER A 307 10.75 7.00 -15.69
C SER A 307 10.04 6.57 -14.39
N ALA A 308 9.74 5.28 -14.25
CA ALA A 308 9.09 4.71 -13.09
C ALA A 308 9.90 5.03 -11.82
N PRO A 309 9.25 5.46 -10.73
CA PRO A 309 9.92 5.70 -9.46
C PRO A 309 10.71 4.46 -9.01
N ALA A 310 11.86 4.70 -8.37
CA ALA A 310 12.53 3.65 -7.62
C ALA A 310 11.59 3.18 -6.49
N MET A 311 11.54 1.86 -6.29
CA MET A 311 10.78 1.23 -5.21
C MET A 311 11.75 0.81 -4.12
N GLU A 312 11.48 1.21 -2.88
CA GLU A 312 12.13 0.64 -1.71
C GLU A 312 11.45 -0.68 -1.37
N THR A 313 12.21 -1.68 -0.92
CA THR A 313 11.67 -2.97 -0.44
C THR A 313 12.12 -3.28 0.98
N SER A 314 13.11 -2.55 1.51
CA SER A 314 13.69 -2.75 2.82
C SER A 314 13.03 -1.82 3.85
N TYR A 315 12.00 -2.35 4.52
CA TYR A 315 11.23 -1.65 5.56
C TYR A 315 11.25 -2.39 6.89
N TYR A 316 11.22 -1.61 7.98
CA TYR A 316 10.88 -2.01 9.36
C TYR A 316 11.81 -2.98 10.10
N THR A 317 12.51 -3.88 9.42
CA THR A 317 13.52 -4.72 10.06
C THR A 317 14.61 -3.87 10.71
N ILE A 318 15.34 -4.44 11.68
CA ILE A 318 16.37 -3.69 12.43
C ILE A 318 17.50 -3.16 11.53
N ASP A 319 17.69 -3.80 10.37
CA ASP A 319 18.68 -3.48 9.35
C ASP A 319 18.07 -2.84 8.09
N ALA A 320 16.78 -2.46 8.13
CA ALA A 320 16.10 -1.91 6.98
C ALA A 320 16.66 -0.56 6.53
N HIS A 321 16.55 -0.25 5.24
CA HIS A 321 16.93 1.06 4.70
C HIS A 321 15.93 2.17 5.06
N CYS A 322 14.64 1.83 5.12
CA CYS A 322 13.57 2.76 5.40
C CYS A 322 12.86 2.38 6.71
N ALA A 323 12.70 3.33 7.64
CA ALA A 323 12.05 3.11 8.92
C ALA A 323 12.61 1.90 9.71
N ALA A 324 13.94 1.80 9.84
CA ALA A 324 14.60 0.69 10.51
C ALA A 324 14.16 0.51 11.98
N GLY A 325 13.80 -0.71 12.36
CA GLY A 325 13.35 -1.03 13.72
C GLY A 325 12.06 -0.32 14.12
N ALA A 326 11.16 -0.06 13.17
CA ALA A 326 9.90 0.66 13.43
C ALA A 326 9.08 0.01 14.55
N LYS A 327 8.92 -1.32 14.52
CA LYS A 327 8.19 -2.09 15.54
C LYS A 327 8.77 -1.93 16.95
N ASP A 328 10.10 -1.93 17.09
CA ASP A 328 10.77 -1.74 18.37
C ASP A 328 10.62 -0.31 18.91
N ARG A 329 10.59 0.68 18.01
CA ARG A 329 10.47 2.11 18.37
C ARG A 329 9.03 2.50 18.67
N MET A 330 8.08 1.87 17.99
CA MET A 330 6.65 2.17 18.03
C MET A 330 5.86 0.87 18.18
N PRO A 331 5.77 0.29 19.40
CA PRO A 331 5.17 -1.02 19.58
C PRO A 331 3.63 -1.06 19.49
N GLU A 332 2.97 0.11 19.39
CA GLU A 332 1.51 0.21 19.28
C GLU A 332 1.08 0.31 17.82
N SER A 333 0.02 -0.41 17.43
CA SER A 333 -0.51 -0.31 16.07
C SER A 333 -0.96 1.10 15.71
N ASP A 334 -0.70 1.50 14.46
CA ASP A 334 -1.15 2.77 13.92
C ASP A 334 -2.68 2.84 13.73
N LYS A 335 -3.20 4.06 13.81
CA LYS A 335 -4.59 4.41 13.48
C LYS A 335 -4.75 4.88 12.02
N PHE A 336 -3.71 4.73 11.23
CA PHE A 336 -3.64 5.16 9.85
C PHE A 336 -2.98 4.05 9.01
N GLU A 337 -3.22 4.10 7.71
CA GLU A 337 -2.51 3.31 6.71
C GLU A 337 -1.63 4.22 5.86
N LEU A 338 -0.77 3.61 5.06
CA LEU A 338 0.24 4.33 4.30
C LEU A 338 -0.19 4.60 2.86
N GLY A 339 0.20 5.75 2.35
CA GLY A 339 0.22 6.05 0.93
C GLY A 339 1.61 6.51 0.51
N TRP A 340 1.91 6.42 -0.78
CA TRP A 340 3.17 6.91 -1.32
C TRP A 340 2.91 8.08 -2.27
N ASP A 341 3.76 9.10 -2.17
CA ASP A 341 3.73 10.20 -3.12
C ASP A 341 4.44 9.79 -4.41
N VAL A 342 3.71 9.08 -5.28
CA VAL A 342 4.19 8.57 -6.57
C VAL A 342 3.29 9.06 -7.72
N SER A 343 3.86 9.11 -8.93
CA SER A 343 3.22 9.74 -10.09
C SER A 343 2.44 8.80 -11.00
N CYS A 344 2.45 7.49 -10.73
CA CYS A 344 1.83 6.46 -11.57
C CYS A 344 1.45 5.24 -10.73
N GLY A 345 0.54 4.41 -11.24
CA GLY A 345 0.16 3.13 -10.62
C GLY A 345 -0.47 3.27 -9.23
N VAL A 346 -1.08 4.40 -8.91
CA VAL A 346 -1.71 4.58 -7.59
C VAL A 346 -3.11 3.98 -7.62
N VAL A 347 -3.35 3.04 -6.71
CA VAL A 347 -4.66 2.48 -6.41
C VAL A 347 -5.07 2.96 -5.02
N GLU A 348 -6.16 3.70 -4.93
CA GLU A 348 -6.72 4.08 -3.63
C GLU A 348 -7.54 2.89 -3.12
N GLY A 349 -7.21 2.37 -1.94
CA GLY A 349 -7.99 1.31 -1.30
C GLY A 349 -9.22 1.86 -0.62
N GLU A 350 -10.27 1.04 -0.47
CA GLU A 350 -11.42 1.35 0.40
C GLU A 350 -11.02 1.16 1.87
N SER A 351 -10.13 2.02 2.36
CA SER A 351 -9.66 1.98 3.74
C SER A 351 -10.63 2.65 4.70
N GLU A 352 -10.85 2.03 5.85
CA GLU A 352 -11.52 2.67 6.99
C GLU A 352 -10.58 3.56 7.82
N TYR A 353 -9.28 3.54 7.51
CA TYR A 353 -8.23 4.27 8.20
C TYR A 353 -7.81 5.53 7.45
N GLU A 354 -7.30 6.52 8.17
CA GLU A 354 -6.69 7.70 7.54
C GLU A 354 -5.47 7.26 6.70
N ILE A 355 -5.31 7.79 5.49
CA ILE A 355 -4.09 7.55 4.69
C ILE A 355 -3.06 8.62 5.00
N LYS A 356 -1.89 8.22 5.51
CA LYS A 356 -0.73 9.11 5.69
C LYS A 356 0.36 8.81 4.69
N THR A 357 1.01 9.86 4.20
CA THR A 357 2.14 9.69 3.27
C THR A 357 3.34 9.09 4.01
N MET A 358 3.84 7.96 3.50
CA MET A 358 5.00 7.24 4.02
C MET A 358 6.27 8.10 3.92
N THR A 359 7.02 8.20 5.02
CA THR A 359 8.39 8.73 5.04
C THR A 359 9.28 7.83 5.88
N CYS A 360 10.55 7.66 5.47
CA CYS A 360 11.46 6.72 6.14
C CYS A 360 11.84 7.13 7.58
N ASP A 361 11.57 8.37 7.98
CA ASP A 361 11.84 8.94 9.29
C ASP A 361 10.58 9.03 10.19
N MET A 362 9.43 8.51 9.74
CA MET A 362 8.16 8.71 10.46
C MET A 362 8.06 8.01 11.82
N TYR A 363 8.94 7.04 12.09
CA TYR A 363 8.96 6.26 13.34
C TYR A 363 10.20 6.52 14.21
N GLY A 364 10.84 7.69 14.03
CA GLY A 364 11.87 8.23 14.93
C GLY A 364 13.28 7.78 14.61
#